data_AF-A0AAN8VRX7-F1
#
_entry.id   AF-A0AAN8VRX7-F1
#
_cell.length_a   1.000
_cell.length_b   1.000
_cell.length_c   1.000
_cell.angle_alpha   90.00
_cell.angle_beta   90.00
_cell.angle_gamma   90.00
#
_symmetry.space_group_name_H-M   'P 1'
#
loop_
_entity.id
_entity.type
_entity.pdbx_description
1 polymer ?
#
loop_
_entity_poly.entity_id
_entity_poly.type
_entity_poly.pdbx_seq_one_letter_code
_entity_poly.pdbx_strand_id
1 'polypeptide(L)'
;MAMLLRKVWGSVSGRLNSNSDSSDCKLCPQSCTGLFDQIPSDIFIHILKYLEPKKVARLSVVCKSWRFLVNDNRLWIHFLQNQLETWDSIFFAETTLRFGHPLQGFYPALEKLQLSFMNTFSQRAQVPSAVIIDGGSGYCKFGWSKCATPSGRSATFLEFGNIEAPMYSRLWHFYATIYNRMQVKPSSQPVVVSIPICHYDDNESAVAARQQLKEAIHSALFDMNVPAVCAINQATLALYAARRTSGIAVNIGFHVTSVVPVFNGKVMRKVGVEVMGIGALRLTGYLKELMQQKNMSIQSLYAVRTLKEKLCYVAADYEAELFKDTDASFEVAGEGTFTLSKERFQTGEILFQPRMAGIRTMGLHHAVAHCMDHCQAAELTSDDSWFKTIVLAGGSACLPGLAERLEKELRGLLDPTMSNGIKVISPPYGADSAWYGAKIISNISTFPGPWCVTKKQFRQNSRRNLISSW
;
A
#
# COMPACT_ATOMS: atom_id res chain seq x y z
N MET A 1 2.84 12.07 15.76
CA MET A 1 1.79 12.76 14.96
C MET A 1 1.36 14.10 15.54
N ALA A 2 1.30 14.28 16.87
CA ALA A 2 0.88 15.55 17.49
C ALA A 2 1.81 16.76 17.22
N MET A 3 3.13 16.55 17.07
CA MET A 3 4.07 17.67 16.84
C MET A 3 4.03 18.26 15.42
N LEU A 4 3.68 17.47 14.39
CA LEU A 4 3.59 17.93 13.00
C LEU A 4 2.31 18.73 12.74
N LEU A 5 1.19 18.32 13.35
CA LEU A 5 -0.04 19.11 13.38
C LEU A 5 0.18 20.47 14.06
N ARG A 6 1.01 20.53 15.10
CA ARG A 6 1.34 21.80 15.79
C ARG A 6 2.21 22.74 14.93
N LYS A 7 3.09 22.23 14.07
CA LYS A 7 3.87 23.06 13.12
C LYS A 7 3.00 23.61 11.98
N VAL A 8 2.10 22.79 11.43
CA VAL A 8 1.14 23.26 10.40
C VAL A 8 0.14 24.25 10.98
N TRP A 9 -0.34 24.03 12.21
CA TRP A 9 -1.22 24.94 12.93
C TRP A 9 -0.52 26.23 13.39
N GLY A 10 0.76 26.13 13.76
CA GLY A 10 1.60 27.27 14.17
C GLY A 10 1.88 28.23 13.01
N SER A 11 2.15 27.72 11.81
CA SER A 11 2.31 28.58 10.61
C SER A 11 1.02 29.24 10.15
N VAL A 12 -0.16 28.74 10.55
CA VAL A 12 -1.47 29.35 10.26
C VAL A 12 -1.87 30.37 11.34
N SER A 13 -1.40 30.21 12.59
CA SER A 13 -1.71 31.14 13.69
C SER A 13 -0.74 32.32 13.82
N GLY A 14 0.44 32.28 13.19
CA GLY A 14 1.51 33.28 13.36
C GLY A 14 1.33 34.63 12.65
N ARG A 15 0.11 35.04 12.29
CA ARG A 15 -0.18 36.36 11.68
C ARG A 15 -1.08 37.26 12.53
N LEU A 16 -0.96 37.17 13.85
CA LEU A 16 -1.64 38.09 14.76
C LEU A 16 -0.62 38.77 15.69
N ASN A 17 -0.57 40.10 15.56
CA ASN A 17 0.05 41.13 16.40
C ASN A 17 1.52 41.50 16.22
N SER A 18 1.74 42.67 15.61
CA SER A 18 2.60 43.72 16.17
C SER A 18 2.09 45.13 15.79
N ASN A 19 1.47 45.77 16.79
CA ASN A 19 1.33 47.19 17.14
C ASN A 19 0.90 48.29 16.15
N SER A 20 0.06 49.14 16.75
CA SER A 20 -0.56 50.41 16.41
C SER A 20 0.40 51.52 15.95
N ASP A 21 -0.03 52.31 14.97
CA ASP A 21 -0.24 53.76 15.18
C ASP A 21 -1.12 54.39 14.08
N SER A 22 -1.69 55.52 14.46
CA SER A 22 -2.80 56.30 13.90
C SER A 22 -2.70 56.76 12.43
N SER A 23 -3.87 57.20 11.94
CA SER A 23 -4.17 58.04 10.75
C SER A 23 -4.41 57.32 9.41
N ASP A 24 -5.67 56.99 9.14
CA ASP A 24 -6.45 57.60 8.04
C ASP A 24 -7.76 56.83 7.79
N CYS A 25 -8.90 57.51 8.00
CA CYS A 25 -10.17 57.10 7.41
C CYS A 25 -10.06 57.17 5.89
N LYS A 26 -9.93 56.01 5.21
CA LYS A 26 -10.29 55.85 3.79
C LYS A 26 -10.49 54.36 3.43
N LEU A 27 -11.74 54.04 3.10
CA LEU A 27 -12.24 52.84 2.41
C LEU A 27 -12.14 51.48 3.14
N CYS A 28 -13.11 51.20 4.00
CA CYS A 28 -13.62 49.83 4.12
C CYS A 28 -14.16 49.41 2.74
N PRO A 29 -13.76 48.26 2.15
CA PRO A 29 -14.56 47.68 1.09
C PRO A 29 -15.89 47.29 1.72
N GLN A 30 -16.99 47.89 1.25
CA GLN A 30 -18.35 47.56 1.66
C GLN A 30 -18.50 46.03 1.77
N SER A 31 -19.02 45.56 2.90
CA SER A 31 -19.33 44.15 3.09
C SER A 31 -20.25 43.65 1.97
N CYS A 32 -19.87 42.57 1.29
CA CYS A 32 -20.56 42.09 0.09
C CYS A 32 -21.31 40.77 0.31
N THR A 33 -21.55 40.33 1.56
CA THR A 33 -22.41 39.16 1.83
C THR A 33 -23.82 39.53 2.28
N GLY A 34 -24.12 40.82 2.44
CA GLY A 34 -25.45 41.34 2.75
C GLY A 34 -25.78 41.20 4.23
N LEU A 35 -26.95 40.65 4.56
CA LEU A 35 -27.36 40.44 5.96
C LEU A 35 -26.42 39.49 6.74
N PHE A 36 -25.61 38.70 6.04
CA PHE A 36 -24.66 37.78 6.64
C PHE A 36 -23.38 38.45 7.15
N ASP A 37 -23.13 39.71 6.81
CA ASP A 37 -21.95 40.44 7.25
C ASP A 37 -21.92 40.68 8.78
N GLN A 38 -23.06 40.48 9.45
CA GLN A 38 -23.19 40.53 10.91
C GLN A 38 -22.75 39.23 11.61
N ILE A 39 -22.55 38.13 10.86
CA ILE A 39 -22.17 36.83 11.41
C ILE A 39 -20.63 36.69 11.36
N PRO A 40 -19.98 36.41 12.50
CA PRO A 40 -18.57 36.07 12.54
C PRO A 40 -18.20 34.93 11.56
N SER A 41 -17.10 35.10 10.84
CA SER A 41 -16.66 34.17 9.77
C SER A 41 -16.49 32.72 10.23
N ASP A 42 -16.11 32.50 11.49
CA ASP A 42 -15.94 31.20 12.13
C ASP A 42 -17.27 30.50 12.40
N ILE A 43 -18.31 31.23 12.80
CA ILE A 43 -19.69 30.73 12.89
C ILE A 43 -20.19 30.40 11.49
N PHE A 44 -19.91 31.26 10.53
CA PHE A 44 -20.32 31.06 9.15
C PHE A 44 -19.71 29.79 8.54
N ILE A 45 -18.42 29.52 8.78
CA ILE A 45 -17.77 28.27 8.39
C ILE A 45 -18.45 27.05 9.03
N HIS A 46 -18.90 27.14 10.28
CA HIS A 46 -19.65 26.06 10.92
C HIS A 46 -20.98 25.79 10.21
N ILE A 47 -21.71 26.84 9.81
CA ILE A 47 -22.95 26.69 9.02
C ILE A 47 -22.65 26.00 7.69
N LEU A 48 -21.59 26.42 6.99
CA LEU A 48 -21.22 25.84 5.70
C LEU A 48 -20.84 24.36 5.78
N LYS A 49 -20.33 23.87 6.92
CA LYS A 49 -20.03 22.43 7.12
C LYS A 49 -21.26 21.53 7.02
N TYR A 50 -22.46 22.04 7.29
CA TYR A 50 -23.72 21.29 7.17
C TYR A 50 -24.25 21.22 5.74
N LEU A 51 -23.67 21.99 4.81
CA LEU A 51 -24.05 21.97 3.41
C LEU A 51 -23.22 20.97 2.61
N GLU A 52 -23.79 20.48 1.51
CA GLU A 52 -23.03 19.64 0.58
C GLU A 52 -21.84 20.43 -0.02
N PRO A 53 -20.65 19.80 -0.15
CA PRO A 53 -19.46 20.47 -0.68
C PRO A 53 -19.68 21.14 -2.04
N LYS A 54 -20.52 20.55 -2.90
CA LYS A 54 -20.89 21.12 -4.21
C LYS A 54 -21.68 22.42 -4.07
N LYS A 55 -22.61 22.50 -3.12
CA LYS A 55 -23.40 23.71 -2.84
C LYS A 55 -22.50 24.80 -2.27
N VAL A 56 -21.59 24.44 -1.35
CA VAL A 56 -20.59 25.36 -0.79
C VAL A 56 -19.66 25.91 -1.87
N ALA A 57 -19.13 25.07 -2.75
CA ALA A 57 -18.28 25.52 -3.86
C ALA A 57 -18.96 26.57 -4.74
N ARG A 58 -20.27 26.43 -5.00
CA ARG A 58 -21.04 27.37 -5.82
C ARG A 58 -21.12 28.77 -5.20
N LEU A 59 -21.02 28.90 -3.88
CA LEU A 59 -21.03 30.22 -3.24
C LEU A 59 -19.80 31.07 -3.66
N SER A 60 -18.70 30.44 -4.10
CA SER A 60 -17.50 31.14 -4.56
C SER A 60 -17.69 32.02 -5.82
N VAL A 61 -18.78 31.83 -6.56
CA VAL A 61 -19.12 32.64 -7.75
C VAL A 61 -20.05 33.81 -7.43
N VAL A 62 -20.61 33.89 -6.22
CA VAL A 62 -21.56 34.94 -5.83
C VAL A 62 -20.88 36.30 -5.73
N CYS A 63 -19.82 36.42 -4.91
CA CYS A 63 -19.00 37.63 -4.82
C CYS A 63 -17.60 37.32 -4.25
N LYS A 64 -16.72 38.34 -4.19
CA LYS A 64 -15.35 38.19 -3.64
C LYS A 64 -15.36 37.75 -2.17
N SER A 65 -16.29 38.26 -1.35
CA SER A 65 -16.38 37.93 0.07
C SER A 65 -16.80 36.46 0.29
N TRP A 66 -17.81 35.98 -0.45
CA TRP A 66 -18.18 34.56 -0.44
C TRP A 66 -17.05 33.66 -0.92
N ARG A 67 -16.32 34.07 -1.96
CA ARG A 67 -15.14 33.35 -2.44
C ARG A 67 -14.05 33.23 -1.38
N PHE A 68 -13.81 34.30 -0.62
CA PHE A 68 -12.84 34.30 0.48
C PHE A 68 -13.26 33.30 1.58
N LEU A 69 -14.51 33.34 2.03
CA LEU A 69 -15.04 32.44 3.07
C LEU A 69 -15.03 30.97 2.62
N VAL A 70 -15.45 30.68 1.40
CA VAL A 70 -15.50 29.33 0.85
C VAL A 70 -14.10 28.76 0.66
N ASN A 71 -13.09 29.56 0.36
CA ASN A 71 -11.71 29.11 0.22
C ASN A 71 -11.02 28.73 1.54
N ASP A 72 -11.70 28.87 2.68
CA ASP A 72 -11.12 28.50 3.98
C ASP A 72 -10.75 27.01 4.03
N ASN A 73 -9.48 26.73 4.31
CA ASN A 73 -8.95 25.37 4.36
C ASN A 73 -9.67 24.49 5.40
N ARG A 74 -10.11 25.06 6.54
CA ARG A 74 -10.79 24.31 7.62
C ARG A 74 -12.09 23.66 7.14
N LEU A 75 -12.78 24.32 6.21
CA LEU A 75 -14.03 23.83 5.63
C LEU A 75 -13.79 22.61 4.73
N TRP A 76 -12.80 22.68 3.84
CA TRP A 76 -12.48 21.58 2.93
C TRP A 76 -11.77 20.42 3.60
N ILE A 77 -10.97 20.69 4.64
CA ILE A 77 -10.44 19.65 5.54
C ILE A 77 -11.60 18.86 6.17
N HIS A 78 -12.63 19.54 6.67
CA HIS A 78 -13.82 18.88 7.23
C HIS A 78 -14.53 17.98 6.20
N PHE A 79 -14.72 18.47 4.97
CA PHE A 79 -15.35 17.66 3.93
C PHE A 79 -14.52 16.45 3.50
N LEU A 80 -13.20 16.58 3.46
CA LEU A 80 -12.30 15.48 3.16
C LEU A 80 -12.23 14.47 4.32
N GLN A 81 -12.31 14.93 5.58
CA GLN A 81 -12.39 14.07 6.76
C GLN A 81 -13.66 13.22 6.80
N ASN A 82 -14.76 13.73 6.26
CA ASN A 82 -16.04 13.01 6.18
C ASN A 82 -16.16 12.09 4.95
N GLN A 83 -15.10 11.93 4.15
CA GLN A 83 -15.09 10.92 3.07
C GLN A 83 -14.82 9.52 3.61
N LEU A 84 -15.11 8.50 2.79
CA LEU A 84 -14.84 7.09 3.09
C LEU A 84 -13.35 6.78 3.34
N GLU A 85 -12.44 7.63 2.85
CA GLU A 85 -10.99 7.51 3.09
C GLU A 85 -10.58 8.34 4.30
N THR A 86 -9.72 7.76 5.15
CA THR A 86 -9.15 8.49 6.29
C THR A 86 -8.34 9.70 5.81
N TRP A 87 -8.58 10.85 6.43
CA TRP A 87 -7.90 12.11 6.12
C TRP A 87 -6.38 12.00 5.94
N ASP A 88 -5.71 11.26 6.83
CA ASP A 88 -4.26 11.08 6.76
C ASP A 88 -3.79 10.39 5.48
N SER A 89 -4.60 9.47 4.93
CA SER A 89 -4.29 8.77 3.68
C SER A 89 -4.45 9.70 2.49
N ILE A 90 -5.50 10.53 2.49
CA ILE A 90 -5.69 11.58 1.47
C ILE A 90 -4.51 12.56 1.52
N PHE A 91 -4.17 13.05 2.72
CA PHE A 91 -3.07 13.99 2.92
C PHE A 91 -1.74 13.40 2.45
N PHE A 92 -1.39 12.18 2.86
CA PHE A 92 -0.19 11.48 2.39
C PHE A 92 -0.16 11.39 0.86
N ALA A 93 -1.25 10.95 0.23
CA ALA A 93 -1.29 10.75 -1.20
C ALA A 93 -1.11 12.07 -1.98
N GLU A 94 -1.82 13.12 -1.58
CA GLU A 94 -1.79 14.42 -2.27
C GLU A 94 -0.48 15.19 -2.06
N THR A 95 0.20 14.98 -0.94
CA THR A 95 1.49 15.64 -0.66
C THR A 95 2.68 14.88 -1.22
N THR A 96 2.59 13.55 -1.31
CA THR A 96 3.75 12.69 -1.56
C THR A 96 3.69 11.96 -2.90
N LEU A 97 2.50 11.52 -3.33
CA LEU A 97 2.32 10.64 -4.50
C LEU A 97 1.79 11.39 -5.74
N ARG A 98 1.42 12.67 -5.60
CA ARG A 98 0.75 13.45 -6.64
C ARG A 98 1.49 13.50 -7.98
N PHE A 99 2.82 13.48 -7.97
CA PHE A 99 3.65 13.72 -9.17
C PHE A 99 3.96 12.47 -10.01
N GLY A 100 3.43 11.29 -9.66
CA GLY A 100 3.65 10.08 -10.45
C GLY A 100 4.91 9.29 -10.07
N HIS A 101 5.20 8.24 -10.84
CA HIS A 101 6.37 7.38 -10.65
C HIS A 101 7.36 7.55 -11.82
N PRO A 102 8.68 7.63 -11.57
CA PRO A 102 9.35 7.56 -10.27
C PRO A 102 9.07 8.81 -9.42
N LEU A 103 9.01 8.64 -8.10
CA LEU A 103 8.86 9.78 -7.20
C LEU A 103 10.11 10.66 -7.34
N GLN A 104 9.95 11.92 -7.72
CA GLN A 104 11.07 12.85 -7.81
C GLN A 104 11.62 13.11 -6.39
N GLY A 105 12.93 12.96 -6.21
CA GLY A 105 13.60 13.28 -4.96
C GLY A 105 13.41 14.74 -4.57
N PHE A 106 13.37 15.00 -3.26
CA PHE A 106 13.22 16.30 -2.60
C PHE A 106 13.51 17.52 -3.50
N TYR A 107 12.46 18.21 -3.92
CA TYR A 107 12.55 19.61 -4.31
C TYR A 107 12.11 20.48 -3.12
N PRO A 108 12.75 21.63 -2.86
CA PRO A 108 12.24 22.67 -1.96
C PRO A 108 10.93 23.33 -2.47
N ALA A 109 10.26 22.72 -3.44
CA ALA A 109 8.99 23.15 -4.01
C ALA A 109 7.77 22.81 -3.13
N LEU A 110 7.97 22.21 -1.95
CA LEU A 110 6.89 22.06 -0.97
C LEU A 110 6.35 23.41 -0.50
N GLU A 111 7.16 24.47 -0.58
CA GLU A 111 6.73 25.85 -0.29
C GLU A 111 5.94 26.52 -1.44
N LYS A 112 6.00 25.99 -2.68
CA LYS A 112 5.41 26.64 -3.86
C LYS A 112 4.13 26.01 -4.41
N LEU A 113 3.65 24.90 -3.85
CA LEU A 113 2.35 24.32 -4.22
C LEU A 113 1.49 24.00 -2.99
N GLN A 114 1.19 25.02 -2.17
CA GLN A 114 -0.02 24.97 -1.35
C GLN A 114 -1.24 25.11 -2.26
N LEU A 115 -1.64 23.99 -2.88
CA LEU A 115 -2.96 23.91 -3.49
C LEU A 115 -3.99 24.03 -2.37
N SER A 116 -4.99 24.90 -2.57
CA SER A 116 -6.10 24.97 -1.63
C SER A 116 -6.77 23.61 -1.52
N PHE A 117 -7.20 23.23 -0.31
CA PHE A 117 -7.91 21.95 -0.12
C PHE A 117 -9.20 21.89 -0.95
N MET A 118 -9.79 23.05 -1.28
CA MET A 118 -10.87 23.16 -2.27
C MET A 118 -10.48 22.61 -3.64
N ASN A 119 -9.32 23.01 -4.17
CA ASN A 119 -8.86 22.57 -5.48
C ASN A 119 -8.57 21.05 -5.46
N THR A 120 -7.94 20.58 -4.40
CA THR A 120 -7.69 19.13 -4.21
C THR A 120 -8.99 18.35 -4.15
N PHE A 121 -9.99 18.80 -3.37
CA PHE A 121 -11.31 18.18 -3.33
C PHE A 121 -11.98 18.17 -4.71
N SER A 122 -11.97 19.30 -5.41
CA SER A 122 -12.57 19.46 -6.74
C SER A 122 -11.94 18.53 -7.77
N GLN A 123 -10.61 18.42 -7.78
CA GLN A 123 -9.88 17.51 -8.67
C GLN A 123 -10.19 16.05 -8.34
N ARG A 124 -10.16 15.66 -7.06
CA ARG A 124 -10.50 14.28 -6.63
C ARG A 124 -11.93 13.87 -7.01
N ALA A 125 -12.87 14.81 -6.98
CA ALA A 125 -14.25 14.57 -7.40
C ALA A 125 -14.39 14.26 -8.90
N GLN A 126 -13.40 14.63 -9.72
CA GLN A 126 -13.35 14.38 -11.16
C GLN A 126 -12.51 13.14 -11.52
N VAL A 127 -11.82 12.53 -10.55
CA VAL A 127 -10.98 11.35 -10.79
C VAL A 127 -11.86 10.17 -11.22
N PRO A 128 -11.61 9.57 -12.40
CA PRO A 128 -12.38 8.45 -12.88
C PRO A 128 -12.20 7.23 -11.97
N SER A 129 -13.23 6.40 -11.88
CA SER A 129 -13.13 5.12 -11.17
C SER A 129 -12.21 4.17 -11.94
N ALA A 130 -11.15 3.69 -11.30
CA ALA A 130 -10.29 2.64 -11.85
C ALA A 130 -10.69 1.24 -11.38
N VAL A 131 -10.41 0.24 -12.22
CA VAL A 131 -10.35 -1.18 -11.81
C VAL A 131 -8.98 -1.43 -11.17
N ILE A 132 -8.94 -2.13 -10.05
CA ILE A 132 -7.71 -2.53 -9.37
C ILE A 132 -7.60 -4.04 -9.44
N ILE A 133 -6.44 -4.56 -9.85
CA ILE A 133 -6.13 -5.98 -9.90
C ILE A 133 -4.79 -6.21 -9.18
N ASP A 134 -4.85 -6.74 -7.96
CA ASP A 134 -3.71 -7.24 -7.20
C ASP A 134 -3.50 -8.73 -7.50
N GLY A 135 -2.66 -9.03 -8.50
CA GLY A 135 -2.35 -10.38 -8.97
C GLY A 135 -1.30 -11.09 -8.09
N GLY A 136 -1.67 -11.48 -6.88
CA GLY A 136 -0.80 -12.29 -6.01
C GLY A 136 -0.64 -13.72 -6.52
N SER A 137 0.51 -14.36 -6.22
CA SER A 137 0.82 -15.74 -6.65
C SER A 137 -0.18 -16.78 -6.15
N GLY A 138 -0.67 -16.66 -4.92
CA GLY A 138 -1.71 -17.56 -4.40
C GLY A 138 -3.13 -17.11 -4.74
N TYR A 139 -3.42 -15.82 -4.49
CA TYR A 139 -4.75 -15.25 -4.68
C TYR A 139 -4.67 -13.86 -5.30
N CYS A 140 -5.53 -13.64 -6.28
CA CYS A 140 -5.78 -12.37 -6.91
C CYS A 140 -6.90 -11.67 -6.15
N LYS A 141 -6.76 -10.37 -5.91
CA LYS A 141 -7.85 -9.53 -5.40
C LYS A 141 -8.15 -8.46 -6.42
N PHE A 142 -9.42 -8.26 -6.70
CA PHE A 142 -9.84 -7.31 -7.72
C PHE A 142 -11.06 -6.52 -7.24
N GLY A 143 -11.20 -5.29 -7.72
CA GLY A 143 -12.30 -4.43 -7.32
C GLY A 143 -12.20 -3.01 -7.84
N TRP A 144 -13.10 -2.16 -7.38
CA TRP A 144 -13.16 -0.76 -7.76
C TRP A 144 -12.35 0.12 -6.80
N SER A 145 -11.63 1.10 -7.36
CA SER A 145 -10.93 2.15 -6.60
C SER A 145 -11.81 2.93 -5.62
N LYS A 146 -13.12 3.05 -5.89
CA LYS A 146 -14.07 3.76 -4.99
C LYS A 146 -14.61 2.88 -3.86
N CYS A 147 -14.40 1.56 -3.90
CA CYS A 147 -14.82 0.64 -2.85
C CYS A 147 -13.82 0.63 -1.68
N ALA A 148 -14.32 0.36 -0.46
CA ALA A 148 -13.47 0.25 0.73
C ALA A 148 -12.60 -1.01 0.73
N THR A 149 -13.10 -2.10 0.13
CA THR A 149 -12.46 -3.41 0.07
C THR A 149 -12.47 -3.97 -1.35
N PRO A 150 -11.66 -4.99 -1.67
CA PRO A 150 -11.77 -5.71 -2.93
C PRO A 150 -13.19 -6.22 -3.17
N SER A 151 -13.65 -6.17 -4.41
CA SER A 151 -14.98 -6.68 -4.83
C SER A 151 -15.00 -8.20 -4.94
N GLY A 152 -13.84 -8.83 -5.17
CA GLY A 152 -13.72 -10.28 -5.26
C GLY A 152 -12.29 -10.77 -5.11
N ARG A 153 -12.18 -12.10 -4.95
CA ARG A 153 -10.91 -12.82 -4.91
C ARG A 153 -10.96 -14.04 -5.82
N SER A 154 -9.81 -14.45 -6.32
CA SER A 154 -9.65 -15.63 -7.19
C SER A 154 -8.38 -16.38 -6.78
N ALA A 155 -8.42 -17.71 -6.81
CA ALA A 155 -7.27 -18.54 -6.48
C ALA A 155 -6.30 -18.56 -7.66
N THR A 156 -5.41 -17.56 -7.74
CA THR A 156 -4.53 -17.35 -8.90
C THR A 156 -3.79 -18.61 -9.32
N PHE A 157 -3.10 -19.25 -8.37
CA PHE A 157 -2.27 -20.42 -8.66
C PHE A 157 -3.13 -21.60 -9.17
N LEU A 158 -4.30 -21.80 -8.57
CA LEU A 158 -5.19 -22.90 -8.91
C LEU A 158 -5.86 -22.70 -10.26
N GLU A 159 -6.27 -21.46 -10.57
CA GLU A 159 -7.05 -21.14 -11.77
C GLU A 159 -6.18 -20.81 -12.98
N PHE A 160 -5.02 -20.16 -12.78
CA PHE A 160 -4.19 -19.63 -13.87
C PHE A 160 -2.75 -20.13 -13.85
N GLY A 161 -2.34 -20.86 -12.80
CA GLY A 161 -0.96 -21.29 -12.59
C GLY A 161 -0.05 -20.14 -12.20
N ASN A 162 1.24 -20.29 -12.50
CA ASN A 162 2.24 -19.26 -12.18
C ASN A 162 2.15 -18.08 -13.18
N ILE A 163 1.56 -16.97 -12.73
CA ILE A 163 1.49 -15.71 -13.50
C ILE A 163 2.78 -14.87 -13.40
N GLU A 164 3.73 -15.26 -12.55
CA GLU A 164 5.04 -14.59 -12.40
C GLU A 164 6.03 -15.00 -13.50
N ALA A 165 5.77 -16.11 -14.20
CA ALA A 165 6.48 -16.57 -15.40
C ALA A 165 5.61 -16.30 -16.64
N PRO A 166 5.69 -15.09 -17.23
CA PRO A 166 4.65 -14.57 -18.11
C PRO A 166 4.56 -15.33 -19.43
N MET A 167 3.38 -15.88 -19.68
CA MET A 167 2.92 -16.19 -21.04
C MET A 167 1.81 -15.22 -21.39
N TYR A 168 1.92 -14.55 -22.53
CA TYR A 168 0.91 -13.57 -22.99
C TYR A 168 -0.52 -14.14 -22.91
N SER A 169 -0.72 -15.36 -23.41
CA SER A 169 -2.03 -16.04 -23.39
C SER A 169 -2.57 -16.24 -21.97
N ARG A 170 -1.71 -16.61 -21.02
CA ARG A 170 -2.06 -16.79 -19.60
C ARG A 170 -2.47 -15.45 -18.98
N LEU A 171 -1.69 -14.39 -19.20
CA LEU A 171 -2.01 -13.06 -18.68
C LEU A 171 -3.29 -12.50 -19.30
N TRP A 172 -3.48 -12.68 -20.60
CA TRP A 172 -4.70 -12.27 -21.29
C TRP A 172 -5.92 -13.00 -20.71
N HIS A 173 -5.85 -14.33 -20.57
CA HIS A 173 -6.95 -15.11 -19.99
C HIS A 173 -7.23 -14.73 -18.53
N PHE A 174 -6.17 -14.51 -17.74
CA PHE A 174 -6.28 -14.00 -16.38
C PHE A 174 -7.05 -12.68 -16.34
N TYR A 175 -6.58 -11.65 -17.04
CA TYR A 175 -7.25 -10.35 -17.02
C TYR A 175 -8.66 -10.39 -17.59
N ALA A 176 -8.89 -11.08 -18.72
CA ALA A 176 -10.21 -11.24 -19.30
C ALA A 176 -11.20 -11.87 -18.31
N THR A 177 -10.76 -12.90 -17.57
CA THR A 177 -11.58 -13.54 -16.53
C THR A 177 -11.93 -12.56 -15.41
N ILE A 178 -10.97 -11.75 -14.94
CA ILE A 178 -11.23 -10.74 -13.92
C ILE A 178 -12.22 -9.68 -14.41
N TYR A 179 -12.06 -9.17 -15.64
CA TYR A 179 -12.99 -8.20 -16.22
C TYR A 179 -14.41 -8.76 -16.38
N ASN A 180 -14.54 -10.02 -16.79
CA ASN A 180 -15.81 -10.72 -16.86
C ASN A 180 -16.48 -10.85 -15.48
N ARG A 181 -15.72 -11.22 -14.45
CA ARG A 181 -16.22 -11.30 -13.06
C ARG A 181 -16.64 -9.95 -12.50
N MET A 182 -15.94 -8.88 -12.88
CA MET A 182 -16.29 -7.50 -12.54
C MET A 182 -17.46 -6.94 -13.37
N GLN A 183 -17.92 -7.68 -14.38
CA GLN A 183 -18.99 -7.28 -15.30
C GLN A 183 -18.75 -5.89 -15.92
N VAL A 184 -17.49 -5.60 -16.27
CA VAL A 184 -17.08 -4.30 -16.82
C VAL A 184 -16.33 -4.48 -18.13
N LYS A 185 -16.66 -3.64 -19.12
CA LYS A 185 -15.92 -3.60 -20.40
C LYS A 185 -14.51 -3.06 -20.15
N PRO A 186 -13.43 -3.74 -20.57
CA PRO A 186 -12.07 -3.26 -20.35
C PRO A 186 -11.79 -1.87 -20.92
N SER A 187 -12.47 -1.49 -22.01
CA SER A 187 -12.32 -0.18 -22.65
C SER A 187 -12.93 1.00 -21.90
N SER A 188 -13.67 0.75 -20.81
CA SER A 188 -14.44 1.81 -20.13
C SER A 188 -13.64 2.62 -19.12
N GLN A 189 -12.62 2.03 -18.48
CA GLN A 189 -11.96 2.61 -17.32
C GLN A 189 -10.47 2.25 -17.27
N PRO A 190 -9.62 3.12 -16.69
CA PRO A 190 -8.22 2.79 -16.44
C PRO A 190 -8.08 1.63 -15.44
N VAL A 191 -6.92 0.97 -15.45
CA VAL A 191 -6.61 -0.12 -14.53
C VAL A 191 -5.34 0.16 -13.74
N VAL A 192 -5.35 -0.21 -12.46
CA VAL A 192 -4.14 -0.34 -11.64
C VAL A 192 -3.86 -1.82 -11.44
N VAL A 193 -2.67 -2.27 -11.85
CA VAL A 193 -2.23 -3.65 -11.69
C VAL A 193 -1.00 -3.71 -10.81
N SER A 194 -1.00 -4.66 -9.88
CA SER A 194 0.20 -4.96 -9.10
C SER A 194 1.16 -5.82 -9.92
N ILE A 195 2.45 -5.47 -9.93
CA ILE A 195 3.50 -6.31 -10.49
C ILE A 195 4.07 -7.18 -9.36
N PRO A 196 4.12 -8.51 -9.50
CA PRO A 196 4.75 -9.37 -8.50
C PRO A 196 6.25 -9.06 -8.38
N ILE A 197 6.80 -9.22 -7.18
CA ILE A 197 8.25 -9.19 -7.00
C ILE A 197 8.77 -10.57 -7.42
N CYS A 198 9.15 -10.71 -8.68
CA CYS A 198 9.84 -11.88 -9.22
C CYS A 198 11.13 -11.45 -9.91
N HIS A 199 11.94 -12.43 -10.33
CA HIS A 199 13.27 -12.23 -10.91
C HIS A 199 14.10 -11.29 -10.03
N TYR A 200 14.57 -11.81 -8.89
CA TYR A 200 15.03 -10.99 -7.77
C TYR A 200 16.38 -10.30 -8.02
N ASP A 201 17.29 -11.00 -8.70
CA ASP A 201 18.64 -10.56 -9.01
C ASP A 201 18.70 -9.30 -9.89
N ASP A 202 19.84 -8.59 -9.88
CA ASP A 202 20.09 -7.45 -10.76
C ASP A 202 20.96 -7.80 -11.99
N ASN A 203 21.09 -9.09 -12.31
CA ASN A 203 21.76 -9.52 -13.54
C ASN A 203 20.92 -9.22 -14.80
N GLU A 204 21.57 -9.21 -15.97
CA GLU A 204 20.95 -8.88 -17.25
C GLU A 204 19.74 -9.77 -17.58
N SER A 205 19.83 -11.07 -17.28
CA SER A 205 18.74 -12.02 -17.51
C SER A 205 17.50 -11.67 -16.69
N ALA A 206 17.67 -11.36 -15.40
CA ALA A 206 16.58 -10.96 -14.52
C ALA A 206 16.00 -9.60 -14.92
N VAL A 207 16.83 -8.64 -15.35
CA VAL A 207 16.37 -7.36 -15.91
C VAL A 207 15.49 -7.59 -17.14
N ALA A 208 15.95 -8.41 -18.09
CA ALA A 208 15.20 -8.74 -19.30
C ALA A 208 13.87 -9.44 -18.99
N ALA A 209 13.87 -10.41 -18.07
CA ALA A 209 12.66 -11.13 -17.68
C ALA A 209 11.61 -10.21 -17.03
N ARG A 210 12.03 -9.25 -16.18
CA ARG A 210 11.11 -8.23 -15.62
C ARG A 210 10.54 -7.32 -16.69
N GLN A 211 11.37 -6.91 -17.65
CA GLN A 211 10.91 -6.09 -18.77
C GLN A 211 9.91 -6.85 -19.63
N GLN A 212 10.18 -8.12 -19.93
CA GLN A 212 9.28 -9.02 -20.64
C GLN A 212 7.94 -9.18 -19.91
N LEU A 213 7.95 -9.39 -18.58
CA LEU A 213 6.73 -9.45 -17.77
C LEU A 213 5.92 -8.16 -17.88
N LYS A 214 6.58 -7.01 -17.72
CA LYS A 214 5.90 -5.71 -17.81
C LYS A 214 5.31 -5.48 -19.19
N GLU A 215 6.04 -5.80 -20.26
CA GLU A 215 5.56 -5.71 -21.64
C GLU A 215 4.38 -6.65 -21.89
N ALA A 216 4.46 -7.90 -21.45
CA ALA A 216 3.37 -8.86 -21.61
C ALA A 216 2.08 -8.42 -20.89
N ILE A 217 2.20 -7.83 -19.68
CA ILE A 217 1.08 -7.22 -18.95
C ILE A 217 0.45 -6.08 -19.76
N HIS A 218 1.28 -5.15 -20.26
CA HIS A 218 0.79 -4.01 -21.04
C HIS A 218 0.14 -4.47 -22.34
N SER A 219 0.76 -5.38 -23.09
CA SER A 219 0.20 -5.93 -24.33
C SER A 219 -1.15 -6.59 -24.08
N ALA A 220 -1.25 -7.48 -23.09
CA ALA A 220 -2.52 -8.15 -22.76
C ALA A 220 -3.65 -7.15 -22.44
N LEU A 221 -3.38 -6.13 -21.62
CA LEU A 221 -4.38 -5.13 -21.25
C LEU A 221 -4.74 -4.19 -22.40
N PHE A 222 -3.76 -3.73 -23.18
CA PHE A 222 -4.02 -2.85 -24.31
C PHE A 222 -4.70 -3.55 -25.49
N ASP A 223 -4.48 -4.85 -25.69
CA ASP A 223 -5.20 -5.63 -26.70
C ASP A 223 -6.67 -5.84 -26.32
N MET A 224 -7.00 -5.86 -25.03
CA MET A 224 -8.38 -5.73 -24.54
C MET A 224 -8.93 -4.29 -24.63
N ASN A 225 -8.17 -3.34 -25.16
CA ASN A 225 -8.51 -1.92 -25.30
C ASN A 225 -8.65 -1.16 -23.97
N VAL A 226 -7.95 -1.57 -22.92
CA VAL A 226 -7.87 -0.78 -21.68
C VAL A 226 -7.27 0.62 -22.00
N PRO A 227 -7.90 1.72 -21.56
CA PRO A 227 -7.47 3.07 -21.96
C PRO A 227 -6.12 3.49 -21.38
N ALA A 228 -5.85 3.12 -20.12
CA ALA A 228 -4.61 3.45 -19.44
C ALA A 228 -4.28 2.41 -18.35
N VAL A 229 -2.99 2.09 -18.19
CA VAL A 229 -2.49 1.06 -17.27
C VAL A 229 -1.46 1.67 -16.31
N CYS A 230 -1.75 1.62 -15.01
CA CYS A 230 -0.80 1.89 -13.94
C CYS A 230 -0.27 0.55 -13.43
N ALA A 231 1.03 0.29 -13.58
CA ALA A 231 1.64 -0.98 -13.19
C ALA A 231 2.73 -0.73 -12.14
N ILE A 232 2.50 -1.16 -10.89
CA ILE A 232 3.35 -0.84 -9.73
C ILE A 232 3.67 -2.11 -8.94
N ASN A 233 4.89 -2.22 -8.44
CA ASN A 233 5.36 -3.36 -7.66
C ASN A 233 4.54 -3.58 -6.37
N GLN A 234 4.21 -4.83 -6.05
CA GLN A 234 3.46 -5.20 -4.83
C GLN A 234 4.12 -4.70 -3.54
N ALA A 235 5.44 -4.78 -3.44
CA ALA A 235 6.20 -4.25 -2.30
C ALA A 235 5.99 -2.73 -2.13
N THR A 236 6.11 -1.96 -3.22
CA THR A 236 5.87 -0.52 -3.23
C THR A 236 4.44 -0.19 -2.81
N LEU A 237 3.45 -0.95 -3.31
CA LEU A 237 2.04 -0.76 -2.92
C LEU A 237 1.82 -1.02 -1.43
N ALA A 238 2.47 -2.02 -0.85
CA ALA A 238 2.41 -2.29 0.58
C ALA A 238 2.96 -1.12 1.42
N LEU A 239 4.07 -0.50 1.00
CA LEU A 239 4.60 0.71 1.65
C LEU A 239 3.62 1.88 1.55
N TYR A 240 2.99 2.10 0.39
CA TYR A 240 2.00 3.17 0.24
C TYR A 240 0.79 2.97 1.14
N ALA A 241 0.33 1.72 1.30
CA ALA A 241 -0.72 1.38 2.26
C ALA A 241 -0.30 1.69 3.71
N ALA A 242 0.98 1.53 4.05
CA ALA A 242 1.56 1.93 5.33
C ALA A 242 1.92 3.44 5.42
N ARG A 243 1.57 4.24 4.40
CA ARG A 243 1.90 5.68 4.31
C ARG A 243 3.41 5.92 4.40
N ARG A 244 4.16 5.16 3.62
CA ARG A 244 5.62 5.22 3.48
C ARG A 244 5.99 5.20 2.00
N THR A 245 7.07 5.88 1.64
CA THR A 245 7.67 5.81 0.29
C THR A 245 9.00 5.08 0.28
N SER A 246 9.63 4.94 1.45
CA SER A 246 10.89 4.25 1.68
C SER A 246 10.77 3.32 2.89
N GLY A 247 11.51 2.22 2.86
CA GLY A 247 11.48 1.17 3.88
C GLY A 247 11.83 -0.19 3.30
N ILE A 248 11.78 -1.22 4.14
CA ILE A 248 11.92 -2.61 3.71
C ILE A 248 10.53 -3.25 3.69
N ALA A 249 10.09 -3.79 2.54
CA ALA A 249 8.88 -4.59 2.47
C ALA A 249 9.23 -6.06 2.73
N VAL A 250 8.56 -6.70 3.68
CA VAL A 250 8.63 -8.15 3.88
C VAL A 250 7.33 -8.75 3.35
N ASN A 251 7.38 -9.34 2.16
CA ASN A 251 6.23 -9.94 1.50
C ASN A 251 6.22 -11.46 1.68
N ILE A 252 5.33 -11.96 2.55
CA ILE A 252 5.09 -13.40 2.72
C ILE A 252 4.06 -13.84 1.68
N GLY A 253 4.56 -14.22 0.51
CA GLY A 253 3.79 -14.71 -0.62
C GLY A 253 3.29 -16.15 -0.45
N PHE A 254 2.76 -16.72 -1.53
CA PHE A 254 2.22 -18.08 -1.48
C PHE A 254 3.31 -19.14 -1.42
N HIS A 255 4.34 -19.02 -2.25
CA HIS A 255 5.47 -19.97 -2.31
C HIS A 255 6.71 -19.50 -1.57
N VAL A 256 6.99 -18.20 -1.57
CA VAL A 256 8.23 -17.61 -1.06
C VAL A 256 7.95 -16.38 -0.20
N THR A 257 8.91 -16.05 0.65
CA THR A 257 8.96 -14.78 1.38
C THR A 257 10.08 -13.95 0.80
N SER A 258 9.81 -12.69 0.47
CA SER A 258 10.81 -11.76 -0.05
C SER A 258 10.99 -10.54 0.85
N VAL A 259 12.24 -10.11 1.02
CA VAL A 259 12.63 -8.90 1.74
C VAL A 259 13.15 -7.90 0.72
N VAL A 260 12.40 -6.82 0.53
CA VAL A 260 12.53 -5.92 -0.62
C VAL A 260 12.82 -4.50 -0.14
N PRO A 261 14.05 -3.99 -0.29
CA PRO A 261 14.34 -2.59 0.02
C PRO A 261 13.69 -1.69 -1.03
N VAL A 262 12.93 -0.70 -0.58
CA VAL A 262 12.25 0.29 -1.41
C VAL A 262 12.70 1.67 -0.96
N PHE A 263 13.14 2.49 -1.90
CA PHE A 263 13.55 3.87 -1.65
C PHE A 263 12.84 4.81 -2.62
N ASN A 264 12.11 5.79 -2.10
CA ASN A 264 11.32 6.75 -2.88
C ASN A 264 10.44 6.07 -3.95
N GLY A 265 9.75 5.01 -3.55
CA GLY A 265 8.84 4.23 -4.39
C GLY A 265 9.52 3.27 -5.37
N LYS A 266 10.86 3.30 -5.46
CA LYS A 266 11.65 2.42 -6.34
C LYS A 266 12.19 1.22 -5.58
N VAL A 267 12.04 0.03 -6.15
CA VAL A 267 12.67 -1.19 -5.63
C VAL A 267 14.18 -1.12 -5.86
N MET A 268 14.97 -1.27 -4.80
CA MET A 268 16.42 -1.11 -4.81
C MET A 268 17.15 -2.42 -5.09
N ARG A 269 17.00 -2.94 -6.31
CA ARG A 269 17.57 -4.25 -6.71
C ARG A 269 19.09 -4.34 -6.59
N LYS A 270 19.80 -3.23 -6.81
CA LYS A 270 21.26 -3.14 -6.62
C LYS A 270 21.70 -3.31 -5.16
N VAL A 271 20.84 -2.93 -4.21
CA VAL A 271 21.08 -3.17 -2.78
C VAL A 271 20.90 -4.67 -2.49
N GLY A 272 19.96 -5.32 -3.17
CA GLY A 272 19.69 -6.74 -3.05
C GLY A 272 18.26 -7.00 -2.59
N VAL A 273 17.69 -8.12 -3.02
CA VAL A 273 16.38 -8.59 -2.60
C VAL A 273 16.56 -9.99 -2.04
N GLU A 274 16.34 -10.17 -0.75
CA GLU A 274 16.48 -11.47 -0.12
C GLU A 274 15.21 -12.30 -0.35
N VAL A 275 15.38 -13.60 -0.59
CA VAL A 275 14.27 -14.51 -0.83
C VAL A 275 14.47 -15.81 -0.07
N MET A 276 13.46 -16.16 0.71
CA MET A 276 13.40 -17.41 1.46
C MET A 276 12.39 -18.34 0.80
N GLY A 277 12.74 -19.62 0.68
CA GLY A 277 11.88 -20.70 0.18
C GLY A 277 10.74 -21.10 1.13
N ILE A 278 10.16 -20.13 1.84
CA ILE A 278 9.07 -20.31 2.81
C ILE A 278 7.97 -19.33 2.46
N GLY A 279 6.79 -19.85 2.12
CA GLY A 279 5.59 -19.05 1.89
C GLY A 279 4.38 -19.61 2.64
N ALA A 280 3.21 -19.04 2.36
CA ALA A 280 1.95 -19.47 2.96
C ALA A 280 1.62 -20.96 2.73
N LEU A 281 2.00 -21.51 1.57
CA LEU A 281 1.80 -22.92 1.27
C LEU A 281 2.62 -23.81 2.22
N ARG A 282 3.88 -23.46 2.50
CA ARG A 282 4.73 -24.25 3.40
C ARG A 282 4.27 -24.15 4.85
N LEU A 283 3.83 -22.97 5.30
CA LEU A 283 3.21 -22.81 6.63
C LEU A 283 1.97 -23.68 6.78
N THR A 284 1.11 -23.70 5.76
CA THR A 284 -0.12 -24.52 5.77
C THR A 284 0.21 -26.02 5.74
N GLY A 285 1.20 -26.42 4.94
CA GLY A 285 1.68 -27.80 4.89
C GLY A 285 2.27 -28.26 6.22
N TYR A 286 3.08 -27.42 6.87
CA TYR A 286 3.67 -27.74 8.17
C TYR A 286 2.60 -27.87 9.27
N LEU A 287 1.59 -26.99 9.29
CA LEU A 287 0.44 -27.17 10.19
C LEU A 287 -0.26 -28.52 9.94
N LYS A 288 -0.46 -28.90 8.67
CA LYS A 288 -1.05 -30.21 8.33
C LYS A 288 -0.21 -31.37 8.87
N GLU A 289 1.12 -31.30 8.71
CA GLU A 289 2.05 -32.31 9.24
C GLU A 289 1.95 -32.43 10.77
N LEU A 290 1.92 -31.30 11.49
CA LEU A 290 1.74 -31.28 12.94
C LEU A 290 0.38 -31.86 13.38
N MET A 291 -0.69 -31.51 12.66
CA MET A 291 -2.02 -32.05 12.94
C MET A 291 -2.10 -33.57 12.75
N GLN A 292 -1.44 -34.09 11.71
CA GLN A 292 -1.37 -35.53 11.45
C GLN A 292 -0.65 -36.29 12.56
N GLN A 293 0.41 -35.71 13.15
CA GLN A 293 1.12 -36.30 14.29
C GLN A 293 0.23 -36.44 15.55
N LYS A 294 -0.84 -35.65 15.64
CA LYS A 294 -1.88 -35.71 16.70
C LYS A 294 -3.10 -36.53 16.31
N ASN A 295 -3.05 -37.28 15.20
CA ASN A 295 -4.16 -38.05 14.65
C ASN A 295 -5.38 -37.19 14.26
N MET A 296 -5.19 -35.90 13.97
CA MET A 296 -6.24 -35.05 13.38
C MET A 296 -6.21 -35.17 11.85
N SER A 297 -7.15 -35.93 11.30
CA SER A 297 -7.25 -36.16 9.86
C SER A 297 -8.03 -35.04 9.16
N ILE A 298 -7.34 -34.20 8.40
CA ILE A 298 -7.94 -33.27 7.41
C ILE A 298 -7.31 -33.51 6.04
N GLN A 299 -8.15 -33.72 5.03
CA GLN A 299 -7.68 -33.83 3.65
C GLN A 299 -7.51 -32.44 3.00
N SER A 300 -8.49 -31.55 3.18
CA SER A 300 -8.54 -30.25 2.53
C SER A 300 -7.47 -29.27 3.01
N LEU A 301 -6.56 -28.86 2.12
CA LEU A 301 -5.61 -27.78 2.41
C LEU A 301 -6.31 -26.43 2.66
N TYR A 302 -7.52 -26.23 2.13
CA TYR A 302 -8.31 -25.03 2.40
C TYR A 302 -8.79 -24.99 3.87
N ALA A 303 -9.19 -26.13 4.42
CA ALA A 303 -9.55 -26.26 5.83
C ALA A 303 -8.34 -25.97 6.73
N VAL A 304 -7.19 -26.60 6.46
CA VAL A 304 -5.95 -26.35 7.22
C VAL A 304 -5.53 -24.87 7.12
N ARG A 305 -5.65 -24.26 5.94
CA ARG A 305 -5.39 -22.83 5.77
C ARG A 305 -6.32 -21.98 6.65
N THR A 306 -7.60 -22.34 6.72
CA THR A 306 -8.58 -21.63 7.55
C THR A 306 -8.21 -21.74 9.03
N LEU A 307 -7.84 -22.94 9.50
CA LEU A 307 -7.32 -23.13 10.86
C LEU A 307 -6.07 -22.30 11.13
N LYS A 308 -5.11 -22.28 10.19
CA LYS A 308 -3.92 -21.41 10.28
C LYS A 308 -4.30 -19.94 10.43
N GLU A 309 -5.23 -19.44 9.62
CA GLU A 309 -5.64 -18.03 9.64
C GLU A 309 -6.46 -17.66 10.88
N LYS A 310 -7.10 -18.64 11.55
CA LYS A 310 -7.97 -18.41 12.72
C LYS A 310 -7.32 -18.71 14.06
N LEU A 311 -6.42 -19.69 14.12
CA LEU A 311 -5.88 -20.22 15.37
C LEU A 311 -4.38 -19.98 15.54
N CYS A 312 -3.60 -19.93 14.46
CA CYS A 312 -2.15 -19.79 14.55
C CYS A 312 -1.70 -18.35 14.83
N TYR A 313 -0.54 -18.22 15.47
CA TYR A 313 0.10 -16.96 15.81
C TYR A 313 1.62 -17.16 15.89
N VAL A 314 2.37 -16.10 16.16
CA VAL A 314 3.81 -16.14 16.42
C VAL A 314 4.04 -15.77 17.89
N ALA A 315 4.69 -16.68 18.62
CA ALA A 315 5.04 -16.43 20.02
C ALA A 315 6.17 -15.40 20.15
N ALA A 316 6.11 -14.55 21.18
CA ALA A 316 7.16 -13.57 21.48
C ALA A 316 8.44 -14.24 22.03
N ASP A 317 8.27 -15.36 22.72
CA ASP A 317 9.33 -16.24 23.22
C ASP A 317 8.86 -17.68 23.02
N TYR A 318 9.47 -18.37 22.07
CA TYR A 318 9.04 -19.72 21.68
C TYR A 318 9.20 -20.73 22.82
N GLU A 319 10.33 -20.68 23.54
CA GLU A 319 10.64 -21.64 24.60
C GLU A 319 9.69 -21.45 25.79
N ALA A 320 9.41 -20.21 26.18
CA ALA A 320 8.45 -19.94 27.23
C ALA A 320 7.01 -20.35 26.86
N GLU A 321 6.64 -20.25 25.58
CA GLU A 321 5.30 -20.62 25.10
C GLU A 321 5.05 -22.14 25.17
N LEU A 322 6.09 -22.98 25.08
CA LEU A 322 5.99 -24.44 25.16
C LEU A 322 5.38 -24.97 26.47
N PHE A 323 5.42 -24.15 27.54
CA PHE A 323 4.95 -24.49 28.88
C PHE A 323 3.57 -23.91 29.22
N LYS A 324 2.94 -23.16 28.30
CA LYS A 324 1.62 -22.57 28.50
C LYS A 324 0.51 -23.47 27.97
N ASP A 325 -0.67 -23.35 28.58
CA ASP A 325 -1.90 -23.84 27.96
C ASP A 325 -2.27 -22.91 26.80
N THR A 326 -2.32 -23.48 25.60
CA THR A 326 -2.52 -22.77 24.35
C THR A 326 -3.67 -23.36 23.55
N ASP A 327 -4.54 -24.15 24.18
CA ASP A 327 -5.63 -24.81 23.47
C ASP A 327 -6.63 -23.79 22.90
N ALA A 328 -6.99 -23.96 21.63
CA ALA A 328 -8.09 -23.25 21.00
C ALA A 328 -8.73 -24.09 19.91
N SER A 329 -10.06 -24.00 19.84
CA SER A 329 -10.86 -24.74 18.88
C SER A 329 -11.47 -23.84 17.82
N PHE A 330 -11.60 -24.35 16.61
CA PHE A 330 -12.34 -23.68 15.54
C PHE A 330 -13.14 -24.71 14.73
N GLU A 331 -14.38 -24.36 14.42
CA GLU A 331 -15.24 -25.16 13.57
C GLU A 331 -15.03 -24.80 12.10
N VAL A 332 -14.58 -25.78 11.32
CA VAL A 332 -14.47 -25.67 9.87
C VAL A 332 -15.74 -26.24 9.23
N ALA A 333 -16.47 -25.39 8.51
CA ALA A 333 -17.70 -25.78 7.84
C ALA A 333 -17.50 -27.01 6.94
N GLY A 334 -18.26 -28.08 7.22
CA GLY A 334 -18.21 -29.34 6.47
C GLY A 334 -17.08 -30.32 6.86
N GLU A 335 -16.16 -29.92 7.75
CA GLU A 335 -15.01 -30.75 8.19
C GLU A 335 -15.03 -31.00 9.71
N GLY A 336 -15.74 -30.18 10.49
CA GLY A 336 -15.92 -30.34 11.94
C GLY A 336 -15.07 -29.39 12.78
N THR A 337 -15.03 -29.63 14.09
CA THR A 337 -14.27 -28.82 15.05
C THR A 337 -12.89 -29.41 15.30
N PHE A 338 -11.87 -28.55 15.23
CA PHE A 338 -10.48 -28.92 15.47
C PHE A 338 -9.92 -28.10 16.62
N THR A 339 -9.27 -28.76 17.57
CA THR A 339 -8.55 -28.12 18.69
C THR A 339 -7.06 -28.19 18.41
N LEU A 340 -6.41 -27.02 18.36
CA LEU A 340 -4.97 -26.90 18.24
C LEU A 340 -4.39 -26.38 19.55
N SER A 341 -3.17 -26.82 19.85
CA SER A 341 -2.41 -26.48 21.06
C SER A 341 -1.09 -25.82 20.64
N LYS A 342 0.05 -26.50 20.81
CA LYS A 342 1.39 -26.07 20.39
C LYS A 342 1.50 -25.81 18.89
N GLU A 343 0.69 -26.50 18.10
CA GLU A 343 0.66 -26.36 16.64
C GLU A 343 0.36 -24.92 16.22
N ARG A 344 -0.37 -24.17 17.06
CA ARG A 344 -0.75 -22.78 16.82
C ARG A 344 0.45 -21.87 16.66
N PHE A 345 1.45 -21.96 17.55
CA PHE A 345 2.64 -21.11 17.50
C PHE A 345 3.83 -21.79 16.81
N GLN A 346 3.92 -23.12 16.84
CA GLN A 346 4.95 -23.86 16.09
C GLN A 346 4.84 -23.62 14.58
N THR A 347 3.61 -23.46 14.07
CA THR A 347 3.40 -23.13 12.66
C THR A 347 4.07 -21.82 12.26
N GLY A 348 3.98 -20.77 13.09
CA GLY A 348 4.62 -19.48 12.84
C GLY A 348 6.13 -19.50 13.08
N GLU A 349 6.62 -20.36 13.99
CA GLU A 349 8.04 -20.41 14.37
C GLU A 349 8.94 -20.79 13.20
N ILE A 350 8.46 -21.53 12.19
CA ILE A 350 9.29 -21.89 11.02
C ILE A 350 9.72 -20.68 10.18
N LEU A 351 9.09 -19.51 10.36
CA LEU A 351 9.59 -18.26 9.78
C LEU A 351 10.90 -17.82 10.43
N PHE A 352 11.12 -18.13 11.71
CA PHE A 352 12.31 -17.78 12.48
C PHE A 352 13.30 -18.95 12.53
N GLN A 353 12.80 -20.18 12.63
CA GLN A 353 13.59 -21.42 12.69
C GLN A 353 13.16 -22.40 11.58
N PRO A 354 13.51 -22.14 10.31
CA PRO A 354 13.11 -22.98 9.16
C PRO A 354 13.45 -24.47 9.27
N ARG A 355 14.51 -24.78 10.03
CA ARG A 355 15.00 -26.15 10.25
C ARG A 355 13.96 -27.04 10.94
N MET A 356 13.04 -26.48 11.73
CA MET A 356 11.94 -27.22 12.36
C MET A 356 11.00 -27.89 11.33
N ALA A 357 10.90 -27.32 10.13
CA ALA A 357 10.16 -27.88 9.01
C ALA A 357 11.08 -28.57 7.98
N GLY A 358 12.32 -28.89 8.33
CA GLY A 358 13.29 -29.53 7.44
C GLY A 358 13.84 -28.63 6.33
N ILE A 359 13.67 -27.30 6.43
CA ILE A 359 14.04 -26.36 5.36
C ILE A 359 15.42 -25.76 5.65
N ARG A 360 16.30 -25.79 4.65
CA ARG A 360 17.65 -25.21 4.73
C ARG A 360 17.67 -23.79 4.15
N THR A 361 17.15 -22.84 4.90
CA THR A 361 17.23 -21.41 4.61
C THR A 361 17.40 -20.62 5.91
N MET A 362 17.73 -19.34 5.83
CA MET A 362 17.86 -18.47 6.99
C MET A 362 16.47 -18.08 7.55
N GLY A 363 16.43 -17.76 8.84
CA GLY A 363 15.23 -17.20 9.46
C GLY A 363 14.92 -15.79 8.95
N LEU A 364 13.65 -15.39 9.06
CA LEU A 364 13.15 -14.10 8.59
C LEU A 364 13.91 -12.91 9.17
N HIS A 365 14.21 -12.95 10.47
CA HIS A 365 14.97 -11.91 11.16
C HIS A 365 16.40 -11.77 10.62
N HIS A 366 17.07 -12.88 10.29
CA HIS A 366 18.38 -12.86 9.64
C HIS A 366 18.31 -12.29 8.22
N ALA A 367 17.29 -12.67 7.43
CA ALA A 367 17.11 -12.12 6.08
C ALA A 367 16.86 -10.60 6.10
N VAL A 368 16.08 -10.12 7.08
CA VAL A 368 15.84 -8.68 7.24
C VAL A 368 17.11 -7.96 7.71
N ALA A 369 17.84 -8.50 8.68
CA ALA A 369 19.11 -7.94 9.12
C ALA A 369 20.12 -7.84 7.97
N HIS A 370 20.28 -8.91 7.19
CA HIS A 370 21.16 -8.92 6.01
C HIS A 370 20.77 -7.84 4.98
N CYS A 371 19.47 -7.67 4.74
CA CYS A 371 18.98 -6.59 3.88
C CYS A 371 19.31 -5.20 4.46
N MET A 372 19.22 -5.02 5.78
CA MET A 372 19.59 -3.76 6.44
C MET A 372 21.09 -3.46 6.31
N ASP A 373 21.96 -4.47 6.45
CA ASP A 373 23.41 -4.33 6.25
C ASP A 373 23.73 -3.85 4.82
N HIS A 374 23.09 -4.47 3.82
CA HIS A 374 23.21 -4.03 2.44
C HIS A 374 22.68 -2.61 2.22
N CYS A 375 21.56 -2.24 2.84
CA CYS A 375 21.01 -0.89 2.75
C CYS A 375 21.97 0.16 3.33
N GLN A 376 22.63 -0.17 4.44
CA GLN A 376 23.64 0.70 5.06
C GLN A 376 24.88 0.83 4.17
N ALA A 377 25.41 -0.30 3.68
CA ALA A 377 26.59 -0.33 2.82
C ALA A 377 26.39 0.40 1.47
N ALA A 378 25.14 0.52 1.01
CA ALA A 378 24.82 1.22 -0.22
C ALA A 378 24.92 2.75 -0.11
N GLU A 379 24.99 3.31 1.11
CA GLU A 379 25.22 4.74 1.40
C GLU A 379 24.39 5.72 0.54
N LEU A 380 23.13 5.35 0.26
CA LEU A 380 22.26 6.13 -0.65
C LEU A 380 21.94 7.52 -0.11
N THR A 381 21.92 7.67 1.21
CA THR A 381 21.64 8.92 1.93
C THR A 381 22.46 8.97 3.21
N SER A 382 22.76 10.18 3.68
CA SER A 382 23.42 10.38 4.99
C SER A 382 22.52 9.98 6.17
N ASP A 383 21.20 9.92 5.97
CA ASP A 383 20.22 9.47 6.96
C ASP A 383 19.88 7.99 6.71
N ASP A 384 20.14 7.13 7.69
CA ASP A 384 19.88 5.69 7.65
C ASP A 384 18.40 5.34 7.99
N SER A 385 17.60 6.33 8.38
CA SER A 385 16.21 6.12 8.81
C SER A 385 15.30 5.52 7.73
N TRP A 386 15.68 5.65 6.46
CA TRP A 386 14.84 5.25 5.33
C TRP A 386 14.56 3.74 5.29
N PHE A 387 15.48 2.89 5.78
CA PHE A 387 15.32 1.43 5.80
C PHE A 387 14.95 0.87 7.18
N LYS A 388 14.98 1.69 8.24
CA LYS A 388 14.62 1.29 9.62
C LYS A 388 13.12 1.01 9.82
N THR A 389 12.27 1.40 8.87
CA THR A 389 10.86 0.99 8.87
C THR A 389 10.68 -0.26 8.00
N ILE A 390 10.27 -1.35 8.62
CA ILE A 390 9.91 -2.60 7.96
C ILE A 390 8.39 -2.68 7.84
N VAL A 391 7.86 -2.96 6.65
CA VAL A 391 6.42 -3.11 6.40
C VAL A 391 6.14 -4.55 5.99
N LEU A 392 5.36 -5.24 6.81
CA LEU A 392 4.90 -6.59 6.53
C LEU A 392 3.78 -6.58 5.49
N ALA A 393 3.79 -7.55 4.58
CA ALA A 393 2.82 -7.70 3.50
C ALA A 393 2.54 -9.18 3.20
N GLY A 394 1.32 -9.46 2.72
CA GLY A 394 0.86 -10.81 2.41
C GLY A 394 -0.05 -11.40 3.48
N GLY A 395 -0.81 -12.43 3.11
CA GLY A 395 -1.83 -13.02 3.99
C GLY A 395 -1.25 -13.66 5.25
N SER A 396 -0.17 -14.43 5.12
CA SER A 396 0.50 -15.04 6.27
C SER A 396 1.29 -14.03 7.11
N ALA A 397 1.54 -12.82 6.60
CA ALA A 397 2.11 -11.75 7.40
C ALA A 397 1.10 -11.13 8.40
N CYS A 398 -0.17 -11.54 8.34
CA CYS A 398 -1.21 -11.17 9.29
C CYS A 398 -1.26 -12.07 10.53
N LEU A 399 -0.34 -13.03 10.67
CA LEU A 399 -0.25 -13.85 11.87
C LEU A 399 -0.03 -12.94 13.10
N PRO A 400 -0.86 -13.04 14.15
CA PRO A 400 -0.69 -12.25 15.36
C PRO A 400 0.69 -12.45 15.99
N GLY A 401 1.31 -11.39 16.50
CA GLY A 401 2.63 -11.44 17.15
C GLY A 401 3.84 -11.41 16.20
N LEU A 402 3.63 -11.53 14.88
CA LEU A 402 4.75 -11.60 13.92
C LEU A 402 5.57 -10.30 13.90
N ALA A 403 4.92 -9.14 13.93
CA ALA A 403 5.62 -7.86 13.88
C ALA A 403 6.43 -7.62 15.15
N GLU A 404 5.83 -7.88 16.31
CA GLU A 404 6.45 -7.71 17.62
C GLU A 404 7.63 -8.66 17.80
N ARG A 405 7.47 -9.93 17.40
CA ARG A 405 8.55 -10.91 17.42
C ARG A 405 9.69 -10.50 16.49
N LEU A 406 9.40 -10.13 15.24
CA LEU A 406 10.44 -9.69 14.30
C LEU A 406 11.20 -8.46 14.81
N GLU A 407 10.48 -7.49 15.37
CA GLU A 407 11.09 -6.28 15.94
C GLU A 407 11.99 -6.61 17.14
N LYS A 408 11.57 -7.53 18.02
CA LYS A 408 12.37 -8.03 19.14
C LYS A 408 13.65 -8.72 18.65
N GLU A 409 13.54 -9.62 17.69
CA GLU A 409 14.69 -10.35 17.12
C GLU A 409 15.70 -9.41 16.47
N LEU A 410 15.23 -8.44 15.68
CA LEU A 410 16.11 -7.45 15.03
C LEU A 410 16.87 -6.59 16.05
N ARG A 411 16.22 -6.20 17.16
CA ARG A 411 16.89 -5.46 18.24
C ARG A 411 17.93 -6.27 18.99
N GLY A 412 17.76 -7.59 19.06
CA GLY A 412 18.74 -8.49 19.68
C GLY A 412 19.89 -8.86 18.74
N LEU A 413 19.64 -8.88 17.43
CA LEU A 413 20.61 -9.30 16.41
C LEU A 413 21.52 -8.17 15.91
N LEU A 414 21.00 -6.95 15.80
CA LEU A 414 21.72 -5.81 15.21
C LEU A 414 22.43 -4.94 16.25
N ASP A 415 23.51 -4.29 15.83
CA ASP A 415 24.23 -3.31 16.65
C ASP A 415 23.32 -2.17 17.15
N PRO A 416 23.58 -1.58 18.34
CA PRO A 416 22.73 -0.53 18.92
C PRO A 416 22.46 0.68 18.01
N THR A 417 23.40 1.04 17.14
CA THR A 417 23.28 2.16 16.19
C THR A 417 22.27 1.87 15.09
N MET A 418 22.27 0.64 14.55
CA MET A 418 21.31 0.17 13.55
C MET A 418 19.95 -0.16 14.16
N SER A 419 19.94 -0.77 15.34
CA SER A 419 18.71 -1.23 16.00
C SER A 419 17.87 -0.09 16.57
N ASN A 420 18.50 1.05 16.90
CA ASN A 420 17.79 2.22 17.37
C ASN A 420 16.89 2.81 16.26
N GLY A 421 15.60 2.97 16.57
CA GLY A 421 14.59 3.50 15.66
C GLY A 421 13.96 2.45 14.72
N ILE A 422 14.31 1.17 14.83
CA ILE A 422 13.63 0.10 14.10
C ILE A 422 12.15 0.08 14.48
N LYS A 423 11.32 0.00 13.45
CA LYS A 423 9.88 -0.18 13.56
C LYS A 423 9.39 -1.21 12.55
N VAL A 424 8.67 -2.22 13.03
CA VAL A 424 7.97 -3.19 12.19
C VAL A 424 6.48 -2.83 12.17
N ILE A 425 5.91 -2.71 10.97
CA ILE A 425 4.51 -2.36 10.74
C ILE A 425 3.80 -3.59 10.17
N SER A 426 2.83 -4.12 10.92
CA SER A 426 1.90 -5.15 10.45
C SER A 426 1.12 -4.68 9.21
N PRO A 427 0.61 -5.58 8.35
CA PRO A 427 -0.13 -5.19 7.15
C PRO A 427 -1.34 -4.30 7.52
N PRO A 428 -1.36 -2.99 7.16
CA PRO A 428 -2.37 -2.05 7.69
C PRO A 428 -3.81 -2.38 7.28
N TYR A 429 -3.96 -3.08 6.16
CA TYR A 429 -5.24 -3.55 5.63
C TYR A 429 -5.22 -5.08 5.46
N GLY A 430 -4.51 -5.77 6.34
CA GLY A 430 -4.36 -7.23 6.29
C GLY A 430 -3.81 -7.72 4.94
N ALA A 431 -4.39 -8.83 4.46
CA ALA A 431 -4.01 -9.46 3.20
C ALA A 431 -4.26 -8.58 1.95
N ASP A 432 -5.03 -7.49 2.09
CA ASP A 432 -5.40 -6.57 1.02
C ASP A 432 -4.53 -5.31 0.99
N SER A 433 -3.46 -5.24 1.80
CA SER A 433 -2.61 -4.03 1.90
C SER A 433 -2.06 -3.57 0.54
N ALA A 434 -1.59 -4.47 -0.33
CA ALA A 434 -1.15 -4.09 -1.68
C ALA A 434 -2.30 -3.54 -2.54
N TRP A 435 -3.48 -4.16 -2.47
CA TRP A 435 -4.68 -3.67 -3.16
C TRP A 435 -5.08 -2.27 -2.66
N TYR A 436 -4.99 -2.02 -1.35
CA TYR A 436 -5.26 -0.71 -0.78
C TYR A 436 -4.21 0.33 -1.19
N GLY A 437 -2.94 -0.05 -1.31
CA GLY A 437 -1.90 0.82 -1.88
C GLY A 437 -2.25 1.28 -3.30
N ALA A 438 -2.79 0.38 -4.12
CA ALA A 438 -3.28 0.71 -5.47
C ALA A 438 -4.53 1.61 -5.43
N LYS A 439 -5.39 1.43 -4.43
CA LYS A 439 -6.52 2.31 -4.16
C LYS A 439 -6.10 3.74 -3.83
N ILE A 440 -5.05 3.91 -3.03
CA ILE A 440 -4.50 5.25 -2.72
C ILE A 440 -4.08 5.96 -4.02
N ILE A 441 -3.31 5.28 -4.88
CA ILE A 441 -2.84 5.84 -6.15
C ILE A 441 -4.02 6.20 -7.07
N SER A 442 -4.99 5.32 -7.23
CA SER A 442 -6.13 5.53 -8.15
C SER A 442 -7.12 6.61 -7.72
N ASN A 443 -7.00 7.14 -6.49
CA ASN A 443 -7.87 8.19 -5.98
C ASN A 443 -7.18 9.55 -5.83
N ILE A 444 -5.88 9.68 -6.11
CA ILE A 444 -5.21 10.99 -6.06
C ILE A 444 -5.74 11.93 -7.15
N SER A 445 -5.71 13.23 -6.87
CA SER A 445 -6.21 14.29 -7.75
C SER A 445 -5.67 14.27 -9.18
N THR A 446 -4.47 13.73 -9.40
CA THR A 446 -3.78 13.69 -10.71
C THR A 446 -3.96 12.37 -11.46
N PHE A 447 -4.64 11.37 -10.90
CA PHE A 447 -4.88 10.09 -11.58
C PHE A 447 -5.89 10.25 -12.73
N PRO A 448 -5.69 9.62 -13.91
CA PRO A 448 -4.66 8.64 -14.26
C PRO A 448 -3.30 9.21 -14.70
N GLY A 449 -3.19 10.53 -14.89
CA GLY A 449 -2.10 11.24 -15.56
C GLY A 449 -0.68 10.65 -15.44
N PRO A 450 0.14 11.10 -14.47
CA PRO A 450 1.56 10.73 -14.41
C PRO A 450 1.82 9.31 -13.87
N TRP A 451 0.76 8.57 -13.52
CA TRP A 451 0.85 7.19 -12.99
C TRP A 451 0.60 6.13 -14.05
N CYS A 452 -0.13 6.46 -15.13
CA CYS A 452 -0.53 5.49 -16.13
C CYS A 452 0.25 5.65 -17.43
N VAL A 453 0.46 4.52 -18.10
CA VAL A 453 0.85 4.46 -19.51
C VAL A 453 -0.41 4.31 -20.36
N THR A 454 -0.51 5.06 -21.45
CA THR A 454 -1.58 4.91 -22.46
C THR A 454 -1.15 3.99 -23.61
N LYS A 455 -2.12 3.42 -24.33
CA LYS A 455 -1.85 2.58 -25.51
C LYS A 455 -0.99 3.29 -26.56
N LYS A 456 -1.18 4.61 -26.72
CA LYS A 456 -0.37 5.46 -27.63
C LYS A 456 1.09 5.53 -27.18
N GLN A 457 1.34 5.82 -25.90
CA GLN A 457 2.69 5.88 -25.34
C GLN A 457 3.40 4.52 -25.42
N PHE A 458 2.69 3.44 -25.09
CA PHE A 458 3.23 2.08 -25.16
C PHE A 458 3.71 1.74 -26.59
N ARG A 459 2.87 1.97 -27.61
CA ARG A 459 3.24 1.75 -29.03
C ARG A 459 4.44 2.58 -29.48
N GLN A 460 4.56 3.83 -29.01
CA GLN A 460 5.69 4.70 -29.33
C GLN A 460 7.00 4.20 -28.70
N ASN A 461 6.95 3.75 -27.45
CA ASN A 461 8.11 3.23 -26.74
C ASN A 461 8.61 1.91 -27.35
N SER A 462 7.69 0.99 -27.72
CA SER A 462 8.07 -0.25 -28.39
C SER A 462 8.78 0.01 -29.73
N ARG A 463 8.33 1.00 -30.51
CA ARG A 463 8.98 1.39 -31.77
C ARG A 463 10.39 1.97 -31.56
N ARG A 464 10.60 2.78 -30.50
CA ARG A 464 11.92 3.34 -30.19
C ARG A 464 12.91 2.24 -29.80
N ASN A 465 12.49 1.29 -28.97
CA ASN A 465 13.34 0.16 -28.55
C ASN A 465 13.73 -0.74 -29.73
N LEU A 466 12.82 -0.95 -30.68
CA LEU A 466 13.11 -1.67 -31.93
C LEU A 466 14.16 -0.94 -32.76
N ILE A 467 14.08 0.39 -32.92
CA ILE A 467 15.03 1.17 -33.73
C ILE A 467 16.42 1.25 -33.08
N SER A 468 16.52 1.26 -31.74
CA SER A 468 17.80 1.27 -31.03
C SER A 468 18.54 -0.07 -31.03
N SER A 469 17.92 -1.14 -31.54
CA SER A 469 18.50 -2.49 -31.62
C SER A 469 18.95 -2.89 -33.04
N TRP A 470 18.92 -1.96 -34.01
CA TRP A 470 19.41 -2.16 -35.39
C TRP A 470 20.70 -1.39 -35.66
#